data_AF-A0A4W3K7M7-F1
#
_entry.id   AF-A0A4W3K7M7-F1
#
_cell.length_a   1.000
_cell.length_b   1.000
_cell.length_c   1.000
_cell.angle_alpha   90.00
_cell.angle_beta   90.00
_cell.angle_gamma   90.00
#
_symmetry.space_group_name_H-M   'P 1'
#
loop_
_entity.id
_entity.type
_entity.pdbx_description
1 polymer ?
#
loop_
_entity_poly.entity_id
_entity_poly.type
_entity_poly.pdbx_seq_one_letter_code
_entity_poly.pdbx_strand_id
1 'polypeptide(L)'
;LIPCPLRLVKDVFKRNGLLILSVLSVIIGCSLGFFLRTRRLSEQEIKYFQFPGELLMRMLKMLILPLVVSSLMSGLAALDAKASSRLGLITIAYYLWTTFVAVVIGIIMVSIIHPGGAAQKESTEDSGKPIMSSADALLDLIRNMFPSNLVQATFKQVRARPVSCLVKREVINASACPSSQHTHL
;
A
#
# COMPACT_ATOMS: atom_id res chain seq x y z
N LEU A 1 36.77 32.92 24.86
CA LEU A 1 35.32 33.02 24.54
C LEU A 1 34.90 31.69 23.92
N ILE A 2 34.43 30.74 24.72
CA ILE A 2 33.98 29.41 24.24
C ILE A 2 32.48 29.58 23.91
N PRO A 3 32.06 29.55 22.63
CA PRO A 3 30.64 29.64 22.32
C PRO A 3 29.97 28.36 22.82
N CYS A 4 29.02 28.52 23.74
CA CYS A 4 28.28 27.42 24.35
C CYS A 4 27.64 26.51 23.28
N PRO A 5 27.86 25.18 23.32
CA PRO A 5 27.24 24.25 22.37
C PRO A 5 25.70 24.30 22.41
N LEU A 6 25.12 24.77 23.52
CA LEU A 6 23.68 24.91 23.68
C LEU A 6 23.02 25.94 22.75
N ARG A 7 23.68 27.05 22.37
CA ARG A 7 23.08 28.04 21.45
C ARG A 7 22.98 27.48 20.03
N LEU A 8 24.04 26.81 19.58
CA LEU A 8 24.09 26.16 18.27
C LEU A 8 23.06 25.03 18.16
N VAL A 9 22.93 24.20 19.19
CA VAL A 9 21.93 23.12 19.24
C VAL A 9 20.51 23.67 19.17
N LYS A 10 20.22 24.77 19.87
CA LYS A 10 18.89 25.39 19.86
C LYS A 10 18.54 26.00 18.50
N ASP A 11 19.52 26.60 17.82
CA ASP A 11 19.33 27.13 16.46
C ASP A 11 19.15 26.02 15.41
N VAL A 12 19.90 24.92 15.54
CA VAL A 12 19.73 23.73 14.67
C VAL A 12 18.37 23.07 14.90
N PHE A 13 17.93 22.95 16.16
CA PHE A 13 16.62 22.39 16.49
C PHE A 13 15.47 23.26 15.97
N LYS A 14 15.64 24.59 15.94
CA LYS A 14 14.63 25.50 15.39
C LYS A 14 14.54 25.44 13.86
N ARG A 15 15.65 25.14 13.16
CA ARG A 15 15.67 24.97 11.70
C ARG A 15 15.22 23.59 11.24
N ASN A 16 15.60 22.54 11.97
CA ASN A 16 15.42 21.14 11.58
C ASN A 16 14.42 20.37 12.47
N GLY A 17 13.56 21.08 13.19
CA GLY A 17 12.70 20.50 14.23
C GLY A 17 11.85 19.33 13.74
N LEU A 18 11.27 19.41 12.54
CA LEU A 18 10.41 18.36 11.97
C LEU A 18 11.18 17.06 11.69
N LEU A 19 12.41 17.16 11.18
CA LEU A 19 13.27 16.00 10.92
C LEU A 19 13.76 15.36 12.22
N ILE A 20 14.14 16.17 13.20
CA ILE A 20 14.61 15.64 14.49
C ILE A 20 13.47 14.95 15.24
N LEU A 21 12.25 15.52 15.20
CA LEU A 21 11.06 14.92 15.80
C LEU A 21 10.67 13.58 15.14
N SER A 22 10.79 13.46 13.81
CA SER A 22 10.46 12.20 13.12
C SER A 22 11.46 11.08 13.45
N VAL A 23 12.75 11.39 13.46
CA VAL A 23 13.80 10.43 13.85
C VAL A 23 13.65 10.02 15.31
N LEU A 24 13.43 10.98 16.21
CA LEU A 24 13.21 10.70 17.63
C LEU A 24 11.95 9.83 17.85
N SER A 25 10.87 10.10 17.12
CA SER A 25 9.64 9.31 17.16
C SER A 25 9.86 7.85 16.75
N VAL A 26 10.65 7.59 15.69
CA VAL A 26 10.98 6.22 15.27
C VAL A 26 11.81 5.49 16.33
N ILE A 27 12.80 6.15 16.93
CA ILE A 27 13.65 5.56 17.97
C ILE A 27 12.82 5.23 19.22
N ILE A 28 12.00 6.18 19.67
CA ILE A 28 11.11 5.98 20.82
C ILE A 28 10.08 4.88 20.51
N GLY A 29 9.48 4.89 19.32
CA GLY A 29 8.50 3.88 18.89
C GLY A 29 9.07 2.47 18.84
N CYS A 30 10.27 2.28 18.28
CA CYS A 30 10.97 0.99 18.32
C CYS A 30 11.31 0.56 19.75
N SER A 31 11.82 1.48 20.57
CA SER A 31 12.20 1.19 21.96
C SER A 31 10.98 0.78 22.80
N LEU A 32 9.87 1.53 22.69
CA LEU A 32 8.62 1.19 23.37
C LEU A 32 8.06 -0.14 22.85
N GLY A 33 8.07 -0.37 21.54
CA GLY A 33 7.59 -1.62 20.94
C GLY A 33 8.35 -2.85 21.43
N PHE A 34 9.68 -2.76 21.52
CA PHE A 34 10.51 -3.83 22.07
C PHE A 34 10.27 -4.05 23.58
N PHE A 35 10.12 -2.96 24.33
CA PHE A 35 9.82 -3.02 25.76
C PHE A 35 8.45 -3.63 26.06
N LEU A 36 7.40 -3.22 25.33
CA LEU A 36 6.04 -3.77 25.42
C LEU A 36 6.01 -5.25 25.06
N ARG A 37 6.79 -5.69 24.06
CA ARG A 37 6.90 -7.10 23.67
C ARG A 37 7.52 -7.97 24.77
N THR A 38 8.46 -7.41 25.54
CA THR A 38 9.10 -8.11 26.68
C THR A 38 8.13 -8.37 27.83
N ARG A 39 7.06 -7.57 27.97
CA ARG A 39 6.10 -7.64 29.10
C ARG A 39 4.85 -8.49 28.84
N ARG A 40 4.69 -9.12 27.66
CA ARG A 40 3.54 -9.99 27.29
C ARG A 40 2.17 -9.44 27.71
N LEU A 41 1.82 -8.28 27.14
CA LEU A 41 0.53 -7.61 27.38
C LEU A 41 -0.67 -8.32 26.75
N SER A 42 -1.86 -8.00 27.25
CA SER A 42 -3.14 -8.52 26.74
C SER A 42 -3.52 -7.87 25.41
N GLU A 43 -4.24 -8.61 24.55
CA GLU A 43 -4.72 -8.16 23.23
C GLU A 43 -5.51 -6.84 23.25
N GLN A 44 -6.16 -6.53 24.38
CA GLN A 44 -6.96 -5.31 24.53
C GLN A 44 -6.07 -4.06 24.68
N GLU A 45 -4.97 -4.16 25.41
CA GLU A 45 -4.03 -3.06 25.66
C GLU A 45 -3.28 -2.67 24.39
N ILE A 46 -2.96 -3.66 23.56
CA ILE A 46 -2.31 -3.46 22.26
C ILE A 46 -3.20 -2.62 21.33
N LYS A 47 -4.52 -2.88 21.32
CA LYS A 47 -5.47 -2.10 20.51
C LYS A 47 -5.52 -0.64 20.92
N TYR A 48 -5.53 -0.35 22.22
CA TYR A 48 -5.50 1.03 22.72
C TYR A 48 -4.18 1.73 22.37
N PHE A 49 -3.04 1.03 22.44
CA PHE A 49 -1.75 1.61 22.07
C PHE A 49 -1.61 1.88 20.57
N GLN A 50 -2.25 1.07 19.71
CA GLN A 50 -2.24 1.26 18.25
C GLN A 50 -3.19 2.38 17.77
N PHE A 51 -4.19 2.73 18.57
CA PHE A 51 -5.21 3.74 18.24
C PHE A 51 -4.67 5.07 17.66
N PRO A 52 -3.66 5.76 18.24
CA PRO A 52 -3.13 6.99 17.66
C PRO A 52 -2.52 6.80 16.27
N GLY A 53 -1.89 5.65 16.01
CA GLY A 53 -1.34 5.30 14.69
C GLY A 53 -2.44 5.02 13.67
N GLU A 54 -3.52 4.36 14.10
CA GLU A 54 -4.69 4.13 13.24
C GLU A 54 -5.38 5.44 12.86
N LEU A 55 -5.53 6.37 13.81
CA LEU A 55 -6.13 7.69 13.57
C LEU A 55 -5.30 8.49 12.55
N LEU A 56 -3.97 8.49 12.68
CA LEU A 56 -3.06 9.12 11.72
C LEU A 56 -3.25 8.55 10.31
N MET A 57 -3.30 7.21 10.20
CA MET A 57 -3.49 6.54 8.91
C MET A 57 -4.86 6.87 8.28
N ARG A 58 -5.91 7.03 9.08
CA ARG A 58 -7.24 7.49 8.60
C ARG A 58 -7.18 8.92 8.08
N MET A 59 -6.53 9.83 8.81
CA MET A 59 -6.39 11.23 8.39
C MET A 59 -5.62 11.35 7.06
N LEU A 60 -4.49 10.64 6.92
CA LEU A 60 -3.70 10.68 5.67
C LEU A 60 -4.47 10.11 4.46
N LYS A 61 -5.22 9.02 4.66
CA LYS A 61 -6.06 8.42 3.60
C LYS A 61 -7.20 9.31 3.16
N MET A 62 -7.75 10.15 4.03
CA MET A 62 -8.79 11.11 3.65
C MET A 62 -8.23 12.26 2.79
N LEU A 63 -6.97 12.66 3.02
CA LEU A 63 -6.32 13.74 2.29
C LEU A 63 -5.79 13.32 0.91
N ILE A 64 -5.43 12.05 0.72
CA ILE A 64 -4.76 11.60 -0.51
C ILE A 64 -5.64 11.78 -1.75
N LEU A 65 -6.93 11.47 -1.66
CA LEU A 65 -7.87 11.52 -2.79
C LEU A 65 -8.03 12.94 -3.35
N PRO A 66 -8.40 13.97 -2.56
CA PRO A 66 -8.56 15.33 -3.09
C PRO A 66 -7.22 15.94 -3.54
N LEU A 67 -6.11 15.63 -2.86
CA LEU A 67 -4.79 16.19 -3.16
C LEU A 67 -4.25 15.63 -4.49
N VAL A 68 -4.38 14.32 -4.72
CA VAL A 68 -3.93 13.69 -5.97
C VAL A 68 -4.72 14.23 -7.16
N VAL A 69 -6.06 14.27 -7.10
CA VAL A 69 -6.88 14.75 -8.22
C VAL A 69 -6.61 16.21 -8.55
N SER A 70 -6.58 17.08 -7.53
CA SER A 70 -6.33 18.52 -7.73
C SER A 70 -4.92 18.81 -8.24
N SER A 71 -3.88 18.15 -7.71
CA SER A 71 -2.50 18.36 -8.17
C SER A 71 -2.26 17.83 -9.58
N LEU A 72 -2.87 16.70 -9.95
CA LEU A 72 -2.78 16.17 -11.32
C LEU A 72 -3.50 17.08 -12.32
N MET A 73 -4.71 17.54 -12.00
CA MET A 73 -5.45 18.46 -12.87
C MET A 73 -4.69 19.79 -13.05
N SER A 74 -4.26 20.42 -11.96
CA SER A 74 -3.51 21.68 -12.04
C SER A 74 -2.16 21.52 -12.73
N GLY A 75 -1.48 20.39 -12.51
CA GLY A 75 -0.20 20.08 -13.15
C GLY A 75 -0.35 19.90 -14.66
N LEU A 76 -1.38 19.17 -15.12
CA LEU A 76 -1.61 18.96 -16.54
C LEU A 76 -2.14 20.22 -17.24
N ALA A 77 -2.94 21.04 -16.58
CA ALA A 77 -3.48 22.28 -17.14
C ALA A 77 -2.41 23.37 -17.39
N ALA A 78 -1.30 23.34 -16.66
CA ALA A 78 -0.21 24.31 -16.81
C ALA A 78 0.73 24.01 -17.99
N LEU A 79 0.61 22.84 -18.65
CA LEU A 79 1.49 22.41 -19.72
C LEU A 79 0.75 22.25 -21.06
N ASP A 80 1.43 22.63 -22.13
CA ASP A 80 0.93 22.47 -23.49
C ASP A 80 0.83 20.98 -23.90
N ALA A 81 -0.12 20.62 -24.77
CA ALA A 81 -0.39 19.22 -25.12
C ALA A 81 0.85 18.47 -25.68
N LYS A 82 1.66 19.17 -26.48
CA LYS A 82 2.91 18.63 -27.05
C LYS A 82 4.02 18.48 -26.01
N ALA A 83 4.06 19.36 -25.02
CA ALA A 83 5.03 19.29 -23.93
C ALA A 83 4.66 18.19 -22.93
N SER A 84 3.38 18.10 -22.56
CA SER A 84 2.82 17.10 -21.63
C SER A 84 3.03 15.67 -22.13
N SER A 85 2.76 15.41 -23.42
CA SER A 85 2.98 14.09 -24.03
C SER A 85 4.46 13.68 -24.09
N ARG A 86 5.38 14.61 -24.39
CA ARG A 86 6.82 14.34 -24.40
C ARG A 86 7.36 14.05 -23.01
N LEU A 87 6.96 14.84 -22.00
CA LEU A 87 7.34 14.62 -20.61
C LEU A 87 6.76 13.31 -20.07
N GLY A 88 5.51 13.00 -20.40
CA GLY A 88 4.86 11.74 -20.04
C GLY A 88 5.61 10.53 -20.61
N LEU A 89 5.97 10.55 -21.89
CA LEU A 89 6.69 9.44 -22.52
C LEU A 89 8.09 9.23 -21.91
N ILE A 90 8.84 10.32 -21.68
CA ILE A 90 10.16 10.25 -21.02
C ILE A 90 10.01 9.68 -19.60
N THR A 91 8.99 10.10 -18.87
CA THR A 91 8.72 9.65 -17.49
C THR A 91 8.35 8.17 -17.46
N ILE A 92 7.48 7.72 -18.36
CA ILE A 92 7.08 6.30 -18.46
C ILE A 92 8.30 5.44 -18.83
N ALA A 93 9.07 5.84 -19.85
CA ALA A 93 10.27 5.10 -20.26
C ALA A 93 11.30 5.01 -19.12
N TYR A 94 11.51 6.12 -18.39
CA TYR A 94 12.38 6.16 -17.22
C TYR A 94 11.91 5.21 -16.12
N TYR A 95 10.60 5.22 -15.77
CA TYR A 95 10.05 4.33 -14.76
C TYR A 95 10.14 2.86 -15.14
N LEU A 96 9.81 2.52 -16.40
CA LEU A 96 9.93 1.14 -16.89
C LEU A 96 11.38 0.65 -16.84
N TRP A 97 12.33 1.49 -17.23
CA TRP A 97 13.74 1.13 -17.19
C TRP A 97 14.24 0.91 -15.77
N THR A 98 14.00 1.86 -14.85
CA THR A 98 14.48 1.73 -13.47
C THR A 98 13.77 0.61 -12.71
N THR A 99 12.49 0.36 -12.96
CA THR A 99 11.75 -0.74 -12.32
C THR A 99 12.25 -2.09 -12.82
N PHE A 100 12.52 -2.23 -14.12
CA PHE A 100 13.12 -3.44 -14.68
C PHE A 100 14.47 -3.74 -14.03
N VAL A 101 15.37 -2.75 -13.97
CA VAL A 101 16.68 -2.90 -13.33
C VAL A 101 16.54 -3.25 -11.84
N ALA A 102 15.66 -2.57 -11.11
CA ALA A 102 15.42 -2.84 -9.69
C ALA A 102 14.86 -4.25 -9.43
N VAL A 103 13.93 -4.73 -10.27
CA VAL A 103 13.37 -6.08 -10.18
C VAL A 103 14.42 -7.14 -10.47
N VAL A 104 15.25 -6.96 -11.51
CA VAL A 104 16.34 -7.90 -11.83
C VAL A 104 17.32 -8.00 -10.66
N ILE A 105 17.76 -6.87 -10.11
CA ILE A 105 18.65 -6.84 -8.95
C ILE A 105 17.96 -7.48 -7.73
N GLY A 106 16.68 -7.18 -7.50
CA GLY A 106 15.90 -7.74 -6.40
C GLY A 106 15.78 -9.26 -6.46
N ILE A 107 15.52 -9.81 -7.66
CA ILE A 107 15.43 -11.26 -7.91
C ILE A 107 16.79 -11.92 -7.69
N ILE A 108 17.87 -11.33 -8.20
CA ILE A 108 19.23 -11.86 -8.00
C ILE A 108 19.57 -11.86 -6.50
N MET A 109 19.30 -10.76 -5.80
CA MET A 109 19.61 -10.61 -4.37
C MET A 109 18.82 -11.60 -3.50
N VAL A 110 17.51 -11.73 -3.71
CA VAL A 110 16.67 -12.67 -2.95
C VAL A 110 17.03 -14.13 -3.27
N SER A 111 17.39 -14.41 -4.52
CA SER A 111 17.82 -15.75 -4.95
C SER A 111 19.23 -16.11 -4.48
N ILE A 112 20.07 -15.17 -4.03
CA ILE A 112 21.36 -15.49 -3.42
C ILE A 112 21.16 -15.71 -1.92
N ILE A 113 20.47 -14.77 -1.26
CA ILE A 113 20.32 -14.78 0.21
C ILE A 113 19.31 -15.85 0.67
N HIS A 114 18.32 -16.19 -0.16
CA HIS A 114 17.19 -17.07 0.18
C HIS A 114 16.60 -16.77 1.58
N PRO A 115 16.14 -15.53 1.83
CA PRO A 115 15.58 -15.18 3.12
C PRO A 115 14.30 -16.00 3.38
N GLY A 116 14.21 -16.64 4.55
CA GLY A 116 12.99 -17.35 4.96
C GLY A 116 13.01 -18.88 4.84
N GLY A 117 14.10 -19.50 4.42
CA GLY A 117 14.21 -20.98 4.37
C GLY A 117 13.99 -21.70 5.71
N ALA A 118 14.18 -21.00 6.84
CA ALA A 118 13.89 -21.53 8.18
C ALA A 118 12.39 -21.45 8.57
N ALA A 119 11.61 -20.57 7.94
CA ALA A 119 10.21 -20.32 8.30
C ALA A 119 9.19 -21.14 7.47
N GLN A 120 9.65 -21.91 6.48
CA GLN A 120 8.78 -22.56 5.49
C GLN A 120 8.40 -24.01 5.84
N LYS A 121 8.98 -24.59 6.91
CA LYS A 121 8.68 -25.97 7.32
C LYS A 121 7.37 -26.15 8.11
N GLU A 122 6.72 -25.07 8.53
CA GLU A 122 5.62 -25.14 9.51
C GLU A 122 4.24 -24.82 8.93
N SER A 123 4.11 -24.46 7.64
CA SER A 123 2.84 -23.95 7.10
C SER A 123 2.63 -24.23 5.62
N THR A 124 2.81 -25.48 5.18
CA THR A 124 2.23 -25.95 3.90
C THR A 124 0.89 -26.61 4.18
N GLU A 125 -0.05 -25.84 4.75
CA GLU A 125 -1.46 -26.11 4.53
C GLU A 125 -1.86 -25.33 3.28
N ASP A 126 -2.06 -26.07 2.19
CA ASP A 126 -2.56 -25.62 0.89
C ASP A 126 -3.97 -25.05 1.04
N SER A 127 -4.06 -23.85 1.61
CA SER A 127 -5.31 -23.13 1.81
C SER A 127 -5.74 -22.50 0.50
N GLY A 128 -6.35 -23.30 -0.39
CA GLY A 128 -7.40 -22.89 -1.35
C GLY A 128 -7.26 -21.51 -1.98
N LYS A 129 -6.04 -21.09 -2.33
CA LYS A 129 -5.82 -19.80 -2.98
C LYS A 129 -6.35 -19.98 -4.39
N PRO A 130 -7.36 -19.22 -4.80
CA PRO A 130 -7.86 -19.34 -6.15
C PRO A 130 -6.70 -19.06 -7.11
N ILE A 131 -6.40 -20.03 -7.97
CA ILE A 131 -5.42 -19.87 -9.04
C ILE A 131 -6.04 -18.88 -10.02
N MET A 132 -5.74 -17.60 -9.83
CA MET A 132 -6.13 -16.56 -10.75
C MET A 132 -5.23 -16.70 -11.98
N SER A 133 -5.84 -16.91 -13.15
CA SER A 133 -5.08 -16.92 -14.39
C SER A 133 -4.39 -15.58 -14.55
N SER A 134 -3.15 -15.55 -15.06
CA SER A 134 -2.44 -14.31 -15.37
C SER A 134 -3.26 -13.42 -16.32
N ALA A 135 -4.02 -14.05 -17.22
CA ALA A 135 -4.96 -13.34 -18.09
C ALA A 135 -6.06 -12.62 -17.30
N ASP A 136 -6.66 -13.27 -16.30
CA ASP A 136 -7.70 -12.65 -15.45
C ASP A 136 -7.13 -11.47 -14.66
N ALA A 137 -5.89 -11.56 -14.18
CA ALA A 137 -5.22 -10.47 -13.49
C ALA A 137 -4.94 -9.26 -14.40
N LEU A 138 -4.53 -9.50 -15.65
CA LEU A 138 -4.33 -8.43 -16.64
C LEU A 138 -5.67 -7.80 -17.05
N LEU A 139 -6.70 -8.61 -17.24
CA LEU A 139 -8.05 -8.12 -17.51
C LEU A 139 -8.58 -7.28 -16.35
N ASP A 140 -8.31 -7.67 -15.11
CA ASP A 140 -8.67 -6.88 -13.92
C ASP A 140 -7.91 -5.57 -13.81
N LEU A 141 -6.63 -5.55 -14.19
CA LEU A 141 -5.85 -4.30 -14.25
C LEU A 141 -6.48 -3.33 -15.24
N ILE A 142 -6.81 -3.81 -16.45
CA ILE A 142 -7.43 -2.98 -17.49
C ILE A 142 -8.83 -2.50 -17.06
N ARG A 143 -9.63 -3.37 -16.43
CA ARG A 143 -10.96 -3.01 -15.88
C ARG A 143 -10.85 -1.94 -14.78
N ASN A 144 -9.81 -1.97 -13.96
CA ASN A 144 -9.57 -0.94 -12.94
C ASN A 144 -8.99 0.36 -13.51
N MET A 145 -8.35 0.33 -14.69
CA MET A 145 -7.89 1.52 -15.41
C MET A 145 -9.06 2.35 -15.96
N PHE A 146 -10.12 1.68 -16.41
CA PHE A 146 -11.35 2.31 -16.92
C PHE A 146 -12.56 1.91 -16.06
N PRO A 147 -12.71 2.51 -14.86
CA PRO A 147 -13.81 2.16 -13.99
C PRO A 147 -15.16 2.57 -14.60
N SER A 148 -16.18 1.74 -14.37
CA SER A 148 -17.56 2.02 -14.80
C SER A 148 -18.20 3.22 -14.10
N ASN A 149 -17.68 3.62 -12.94
CA ASN A 149 -18.14 4.78 -12.20
C ASN A 149 -16.99 5.43 -11.41
N LEU A 150 -16.70 6.70 -11.67
CA LEU A 150 -15.59 7.43 -11.07
C LEU A 150 -15.72 7.55 -9.54
N VAL A 151 -16.94 7.80 -9.06
CA VAL A 151 -17.23 7.94 -7.61
C VAL A 151 -17.12 6.59 -6.91
N GLN A 152 -17.57 5.51 -7.56
CA GLN A 152 -17.42 4.18 -6.96
C GLN A 152 -15.96 3.74 -6.93
N ALA A 153 -15.17 4.03 -7.97
CA ALA A 153 -13.76 3.67 -8.08
C ALA A 153 -12.88 4.30 -7.00
N THR A 154 -13.25 5.50 -6.52
CA THR A 154 -12.51 6.17 -5.45
C THR A 154 -12.62 5.49 -4.07
N PHE A 155 -13.69 4.71 -3.83
CA PHE A 155 -13.93 4.05 -2.54
C PHE A 155 -13.91 2.52 -2.60
N LYS A 156 -14.04 1.93 -3.80
CA LYS A 156 -14.13 0.49 -4.02
C LYS A 156 -13.27 0.08 -5.21
N GLN A 157 -12.41 -0.91 -5.00
CA GLN A 157 -11.65 -1.54 -6.08
C GLN A 157 -12.39 -2.76 -6.61
N VAL A 158 -12.53 -2.88 -7.94
CA VAL A 158 -13.15 -4.04 -8.58
C VAL A 158 -12.12 -5.18 -8.60
N ARG A 159 -12.48 -6.31 -8.02
CA ARG A 159 -11.69 -7.55 -8.07
C ARG A 159 -12.54 -8.60 -8.74
N ALA A 160 -12.07 -9.18 -9.85
CA ALA A 160 -12.74 -10.35 -10.40
C ALA A 160 -12.73 -11.44 -9.33
N ARG A 161 -13.91 -12.03 -9.15
CA ARG A 161 -14.01 -13.25 -8.37
C ARG A 161 -13.42 -14.37 -9.23
N PRO A 162 -12.42 -15.09 -8.74
CA PRO A 162 -11.83 -16.18 -9.49
C PRO A 162 -12.85 -17.28 -9.75
N VAL A 163 -12.82 -17.82 -10.97
CA VAL A 163 -13.78 -18.80 -11.51
C VAL A 163 -13.89 -20.07 -10.64
N SER A 164 -12.88 -20.38 -9.83
CA SER A 164 -12.90 -21.49 -8.87
C SER A 164 -14.00 -21.36 -7.80
N CYS A 165 -14.50 -20.15 -7.53
CA CYS A 165 -15.65 -19.93 -6.66
C CYS A 165 -16.99 -20.36 -7.31
N LEU A 166 -17.07 -20.47 -8.64
CA LEU A 166 -18.27 -20.98 -9.33
C LEU A 166 -18.33 -22.50 -9.30
N VAL A 167 -17.21 -23.20 -9.55
CA VAL A 167 -17.17 -24.67 -9.45
C VAL A 167 -17.43 -25.14 -8.02
N LYS A 168 -16.86 -24.48 -7.01
CA LYS A 168 -17.16 -24.82 -5.61
C LYS A 168 -18.57 -24.42 -5.19
N ARG A 169 -19.17 -23.39 -5.80
CA ARG A 169 -20.58 -23.06 -5.59
C ARG A 169 -21.50 -24.08 -6.24
N GLU A 170 -21.22 -24.61 -7.43
CA GLU A 170 -22.11 -25.60 -8.07
C GLU A 170 -22.22 -26.90 -7.24
N VAL A 171 -21.10 -27.34 -6.64
CA VAL A 171 -21.09 -28.53 -5.76
C VAL A 171 -21.81 -28.29 -4.41
N ILE A 172 -21.84 -27.05 -3.92
CA ILE A 172 -22.49 -26.69 -2.64
C ILE A 172 -23.96 -26.24 -2.84
N ASN A 173 -24.31 -25.63 -3.98
CA ASN A 173 -25.67 -25.14 -4.26
C ASN A 173 -26.63 -26.22 -4.76
N ALA A 174 -26.19 -27.45 -4.99
CA ALA A 174 -27.08 -28.57 -5.32
C ALA A 174 -27.99 -28.99 -4.15
N SER A 175 -27.82 -28.46 -2.94
CA SER A 175 -28.65 -28.79 -1.77
C SER A 175 -29.39 -27.62 -1.10
N ALA A 176 -29.41 -26.40 -1.67
CA ALA A 176 -30.32 -25.34 -1.19
C ALA A 176 -30.53 -24.20 -2.20
N CYS A 177 -31.73 -24.13 -2.78
CA CYS A 177 -32.33 -22.94 -3.40
C CYS A 177 -33.03 -22.08 -2.31
N PRO A 178 -33.48 -20.81 -2.53
CA PRO A 178 -33.67 -20.11 -3.81
C PRO A 178 -33.18 -18.63 -3.86
N SER A 179 -33.07 -18.12 -5.10
CA SER A 179 -33.43 -16.78 -5.60
C SER A 179 -33.21 -15.53 -4.73
N SER A 180 -32.37 -14.61 -5.23
CA SER A 180 -32.75 -13.20 -5.36
C SER A 180 -31.92 -12.50 -6.44
N GLN A 181 -32.58 -12.24 -7.56
CA GLN A 181 -32.20 -11.27 -8.59
C GLN A 181 -32.43 -9.83 -8.09
N HIS A 182 -32.05 -8.88 -8.96
CA HIS A 182 -32.55 -7.50 -9.08
C HIS A 182 -31.83 -6.45 -8.19
N THR A 183 -31.44 -5.25 -8.65
CA THR A 183 -31.60 -4.52 -9.93
C THR A 183 -30.59 -3.38 -9.97
N HIS A 184 -30.33 -2.85 -11.16
CA HIS A 184 -29.82 -1.51 -11.41
C HIS A 184 -30.44 -0.42 -10.51
N LEU A 185 -29.59 0.44 -9.98
CA LEU A 185 -29.64 1.90 -10.08
C LEU A 185 -28.22 2.46 -9.87
#